data_AF-A0A819NWV0-F1
#
_entry.id   AF-A0A819NWV0-F1
#
_cell.length_a   1.000
_cell.length_b   1.000
_cell.length_c   1.000
_cell.angle_alpha   90.00
_cell.angle_beta   90.00
_cell.angle_gamma   90.00
#
_symmetry.space_group_name_H-M   'P 1'
#
loop_
_entity.id
_entity.type
_entity.pdbx_description
1 polymer ?
#
loop_
_entity_poly.entity_id
_entity_poly.type
_entity_poly.pdbx_seq_one_letter_code
_entity_poly.pdbx_strand_id
1 'polypeptide(L)'
;MINIIQVRVSIDSSNSWIVQNENEGFIIDCGCYWEHGIVLGQTWRQQFSNETLPSFIYLTHTHPDNILGLVSLLNQLNVTQLPVYVSSVSALNEMNYWLEIWRQVNPFETSILLDKRQSPDVFLYNNHVKVLDHPITIFNNEKIHIISNFPTAESIYSSMIYIPSAQALFTGDLIAVQSHLFVSPSDTYPDSDVHVCNWIGILQSISCAFPKSTKIYPAHGDGPSPMSFIDTVETNIRWLTYMRALIFNSCNTTFVMRILEDVFRNYSNIEQSRASLANRIPHSAMSLGCKCLQNSTNTCGGLQPPSCQFVPKNKTESSRSTALSIACIYQEISSSSPSFIYPTIIYSFLFIIFLENIF
;
A
#
# COMPACT_ATOMS: atom_id res chain seq x y z
N MET A 1 7.82 14.53 -18.48
CA MET A 1 8.20 13.16 -18.03
C MET A 1 7.92 13.07 -16.54
N ILE A 2 7.37 11.97 -16.04
CA ILE A 2 7.16 11.78 -14.59
C ILE A 2 8.45 11.22 -13.98
N ASN A 3 8.92 11.86 -12.91
CA ASN A 3 10.00 11.39 -12.06
C ASN A 3 9.43 10.95 -10.71
N ILE A 4 9.91 9.82 -10.19
CA ILE A 4 9.45 9.24 -8.92
C ILE A 4 10.68 9.06 -8.04
N ILE A 5 10.65 9.67 -6.86
CA ILE A 5 11.77 9.67 -5.91
C ILE A 5 11.31 9.00 -4.63
N GLN A 6 12.06 7.99 -4.19
CA GLN A 6 11.89 7.39 -2.87
C GLN A 6 12.56 8.25 -1.81
N VAL A 7 11.86 8.49 -0.71
CA VAL A 7 12.45 9.00 0.53
C VAL A 7 12.27 7.96 1.61
N ARG A 8 13.40 7.51 2.16
CA ARG A 8 13.47 6.50 3.23
C ARG A 8 14.61 6.88 4.16
N VAL A 9 14.39 6.83 5.47
CA VAL A 9 15.39 7.22 6.48
C VAL A 9 16.02 6.03 7.20
N SER A 10 15.36 4.87 7.21
CA SER A 10 15.92 3.64 7.74
C SER A 10 15.28 2.41 7.11
N ILE A 11 15.90 1.25 7.31
CA ILE A 11 15.36 -0.03 6.82
C ILE A 11 13.99 -0.37 7.46
N ASP A 12 13.73 0.11 8.67
CA ASP A 12 12.48 -0.16 9.37
C ASP A 12 11.43 0.95 9.14
N SER A 13 11.78 2.05 8.45
CA SER A 13 10.82 3.09 8.13
C SER A 13 9.96 2.69 6.93
N SER A 14 8.72 3.15 6.92
CA SER A 14 7.96 3.29 5.67
C SER A 14 8.69 4.22 4.71
N ASN A 15 8.27 4.19 3.45
CA ASN A 15 8.70 5.02 2.35
C ASN A 15 7.73 6.18 2.21
N SER A 16 8.25 7.35 1.94
CA SER A 16 7.48 8.42 1.29
C SER A 16 7.91 8.50 -0.17
N TRP A 17 6.99 8.86 -1.05
CA TRP A 17 7.27 9.02 -2.48
C TRP A 17 7.01 10.45 -2.93
N ILE A 18 7.96 11.04 -3.62
CA ILE A 18 7.75 12.30 -4.36
C ILE A 18 7.49 11.91 -5.82
N VAL A 19 6.33 12.32 -6.34
CA VAL A 19 5.97 12.16 -7.75
C VAL A 19 5.93 13.55 -8.37
N GLN A 20 6.76 13.77 -9.39
CA GLN A 20 6.96 15.11 -9.95
C GLN A 20 7.11 15.14 -11.47
N ASN A 21 6.91 16.33 -12.02
CA ASN A 21 7.41 16.73 -13.32
C ASN A 21 8.34 17.95 -13.15
N GLU A 22 8.58 18.71 -14.22
CA GLU A 22 9.46 19.89 -14.19
C GLU A 22 8.90 21.07 -13.37
N ASN A 23 7.58 21.15 -13.17
CA ASN A 23 6.88 22.33 -12.66
C ASN A 23 6.11 22.09 -11.36
N GLU A 24 5.62 20.86 -11.13
CA GLU A 24 4.78 20.50 -10.00
C GLU A 24 5.06 19.07 -9.52
N GLY A 25 4.57 18.75 -8.32
CA GLY A 25 4.64 17.41 -7.76
C GLY A 25 3.64 17.22 -6.62
N PHE A 26 3.53 15.99 -6.17
CA PHE A 26 2.80 15.61 -4.97
C PHE A 26 3.58 14.57 -4.19
N ILE A 27 3.15 14.35 -2.96
CA ILE A 27 3.78 13.40 -2.04
C ILE A 27 2.80 12.27 -1.75
N ILE A 28 3.31 11.05 -1.63
CA ILE A 28 2.58 9.88 -1.15
C ILE A 28 3.24 9.43 0.16
N ASP A 29 2.44 9.40 1.23
CA ASP A 29 2.86 9.12 2.61
C ASP A 29 3.94 10.08 3.15
N CYS A 30 4.08 10.16 4.47
CA CYS A 30 4.96 11.13 5.16
C CYS A 30 5.98 10.48 6.11
N GLY A 31 5.96 9.16 6.24
CA GLY A 31 6.83 8.45 7.19
C GLY A 31 6.41 8.58 8.66
N CYS A 32 7.11 7.84 9.52
CA CYS A 32 6.83 7.73 10.96
C CYS A 32 7.57 8.78 11.80
N TYR A 33 8.81 9.08 11.44
CA TYR A 33 9.74 9.78 12.32
C TYR A 33 9.87 11.25 11.97
N TRP A 34 10.23 12.07 12.97
CA TRP A 34 10.55 13.48 12.76
C TRP A 34 11.65 13.68 11.72
N GLU A 35 12.69 12.84 11.77
CA GLU A 35 13.76 12.86 10.77
C GLU A 35 13.25 12.55 9.36
N HIS A 36 12.25 11.66 9.22
CA HIS A 36 11.65 11.36 7.92
C HIS A 36 11.06 12.62 7.29
N GLY A 37 10.24 13.38 8.02
CA GLY A 37 9.68 14.61 7.47
C GLY A 37 10.72 15.69 7.15
N ILE A 38 11.83 15.75 7.91
CA ILE A 38 12.97 16.63 7.58
C ILE A 38 13.57 16.21 6.24
N VAL A 39 13.95 14.94 6.08
CA VAL A 39 14.60 14.44 4.86
C VAL A 39 13.67 14.56 3.66
N LEU A 40 12.37 14.29 3.84
CA LEU A 40 11.35 14.47 2.81
C LEU A 40 11.24 15.93 2.37
N GLY A 41 11.16 16.87 3.31
CA GLY A 41 11.11 18.29 3.01
C GLY A 41 12.41 18.81 2.37
N GLN A 42 13.57 18.34 2.81
CA GLN A 42 14.86 18.67 2.18
C GLN A 42 14.94 18.13 0.75
N THR A 43 14.54 16.87 0.54
CA THR A 43 14.50 16.25 -0.78
C THR A 43 13.58 17.03 -1.70
N TRP A 44 12.39 17.42 -1.23
CA TRP A 44 11.49 18.29 -1.99
C TRP A 44 12.17 19.60 -2.43
N ARG A 45 12.84 20.29 -1.49
CA ARG A 45 13.57 21.56 -1.78
C ARG A 45 14.78 21.39 -2.70
N GLN A 46 15.31 20.19 -2.87
CA GLN A 46 16.36 19.92 -3.85
C GLN A 46 15.78 19.76 -5.27
N GLN A 47 14.53 19.33 -5.38
CA GLN A 47 13.86 19.11 -6.67
C GLN A 47 13.13 20.34 -7.18
N PHE A 48 12.68 21.22 -6.29
CA PHE A 48 11.91 22.39 -6.64
C PHE A 48 12.46 23.68 -6.03
N SER A 49 12.03 24.82 -6.54
CA SER A 49 12.36 26.12 -5.96
C SER A 49 11.85 26.24 -4.50
N ASN A 50 12.45 27.16 -3.73
CA ASN A 50 12.05 27.42 -2.34
C ASN A 50 10.60 27.93 -2.17
N GLU A 51 9.92 28.29 -3.26
CA GLU A 51 8.53 28.76 -3.22
C GLU A 51 7.54 27.68 -3.68
N THR A 52 8.01 26.64 -4.36
CA THR A 52 7.15 25.55 -4.85
C THR A 52 6.79 24.60 -3.72
N LEU A 53 5.49 24.41 -3.49
CA LEU A 53 4.94 23.47 -2.50
C LEU A 53 4.33 22.25 -3.20
N PRO A 54 4.19 21.11 -2.50
CA PRO A 54 3.45 19.97 -3.03
C PRO A 54 2.01 20.36 -3.32
N SER A 55 1.51 19.97 -4.50
CA SER A 55 0.12 20.20 -4.89
C SER A 55 -0.83 19.50 -3.89
N PHE A 56 -0.45 18.33 -3.41
CA PHE A 56 -1.09 17.63 -2.32
C PHE A 56 -0.17 16.56 -1.71
N ILE A 57 -0.62 16.01 -0.59
CA ILE A 57 -0.10 14.79 0.03
C ILE A 57 -1.24 13.77 0.03
N TYR A 58 -0.97 12.54 -0.38
CA TYR A 58 -1.92 11.44 -0.31
C TYR A 58 -1.42 10.35 0.62
N LEU A 59 -2.25 9.92 1.57
CA LEU A 59 -1.94 8.82 2.48
C LEU A 59 -2.54 7.52 1.94
N THR A 60 -1.70 6.54 1.63
CA THR A 60 -2.14 5.24 1.10
C THR A 60 -2.99 4.47 2.11
N HIS A 61 -2.67 4.63 3.38
CA HIS A 61 -3.45 4.17 4.52
C HIS A 61 -3.05 5.00 5.75
N THR A 62 -3.80 4.85 6.84
CA THR A 62 -3.71 5.79 7.98
C THR A 62 -3.00 5.21 9.19
N HIS A 63 -2.07 4.29 8.99
CA HIS A 63 -1.19 3.86 10.06
C HIS A 63 -0.22 4.99 10.45
N PRO A 64 0.16 5.09 11.73
CA PRO A 64 1.01 6.19 12.22
C PRO A 64 2.33 6.36 11.46
N ASP A 65 2.92 5.24 11.03
CA ASP A 65 4.14 5.23 10.27
C ASP A 65 4.03 5.85 8.88
N ASN A 66 2.84 6.23 8.42
CA ASN A 66 2.63 6.89 7.14
C ASN A 66 2.25 8.37 7.25
N ILE A 67 2.01 8.89 8.47
CA ILE A 67 1.51 10.26 8.68
C ILE A 67 2.34 11.12 9.63
N LEU A 68 3.00 10.54 10.61
CA LEU A 68 3.58 11.31 11.71
C LEU A 68 4.72 12.25 11.27
N GLY A 69 5.44 11.93 10.20
CA GLY A 69 6.45 12.80 9.61
C GLY A 69 5.88 14.10 9.02
N LEU A 70 4.56 14.21 8.86
CA LEU A 70 3.87 15.41 8.36
C LEU A 70 4.26 16.67 9.15
N VAL A 71 4.39 16.57 10.48
CA VAL A 71 4.69 17.72 11.34
C VAL A 71 6.05 18.34 10.99
N SER A 72 7.07 17.50 10.90
CA SER A 72 8.43 17.89 10.50
C SER A 72 8.48 18.36 9.05
N LEU A 73 7.69 17.76 8.15
CA LEU A 73 7.60 18.18 6.75
C LEU A 73 7.04 19.60 6.63
N LEU A 74 5.93 19.90 7.30
CA LEU A 74 5.32 21.23 7.32
C LEU A 74 6.30 22.28 7.86
N ASN A 75 6.99 21.95 8.95
CA ASN A 75 8.05 22.80 9.51
C ASN A 75 9.20 23.02 8.51
N GLN A 76 9.66 21.97 7.82
CA GLN A 76 10.75 22.05 6.84
C GLN A 76 10.35 22.85 5.59
N LEU A 77 9.08 22.79 5.20
CA LEU A 77 8.53 23.59 4.11
C LEU A 77 8.13 25.02 4.55
N ASN A 78 8.25 25.34 5.84
CA ASN A 78 7.85 26.61 6.44
C ASN A 78 6.39 26.98 6.15
N VAL A 79 5.50 26.00 6.29
CA VAL A 79 4.05 26.16 6.11
C VAL A 79 3.30 25.55 7.28
N THR A 80 2.12 26.05 7.57
CA THR A 80 1.26 25.52 8.64
C THR A 80 0.29 24.46 8.14
N GLN A 81 0.02 24.42 6.83
CA GLN A 81 -0.93 23.49 6.24
C GLN A 81 -0.58 23.19 4.78
N LEU A 82 -0.88 21.96 4.37
CA LEU A 82 -0.91 21.50 2.98
C LEU A 82 -2.21 20.72 2.76
N PRO A 83 -2.68 20.56 1.51
CA PRO A 83 -3.74 19.63 1.19
C PRO A 83 -3.27 18.19 1.47
N VAL A 84 -3.79 17.54 2.50
CA VAL A 84 -3.51 16.13 2.82
C VAL A 84 -4.79 15.31 2.70
N TYR A 85 -4.71 14.20 1.98
CA TYR A 85 -5.88 13.43 1.60
C TYR A 85 -5.79 11.95 1.99
N VAL A 86 -6.94 11.37 2.32
CA VAL A 86 -7.18 9.92 2.46
C VAL A 86 -8.32 9.47 1.55
N SER A 87 -8.43 8.16 1.33
CA SER A 87 -9.38 7.57 0.41
C SER A 87 -10.85 7.65 0.84
N SER A 88 -11.14 7.72 2.15
CA SER A 88 -12.51 7.63 2.66
C SER A 88 -12.64 8.20 4.08
N VAL A 89 -13.88 8.48 4.49
CA VAL A 89 -14.21 8.84 5.89
C VAL A 89 -13.79 7.73 6.85
N SER A 90 -13.92 6.48 6.41
CA SER A 90 -13.55 5.33 7.23
C SER A 90 -12.04 5.24 7.48
N ALA A 91 -11.22 5.56 6.48
CA ALA A 91 -9.77 5.72 6.67
C ALA A 91 -9.47 6.84 7.67
N LEU A 92 -10.16 7.98 7.59
CA LEU A 92 -10.02 9.05 8.59
C LEU A 92 -10.41 8.60 10.00
N ASN A 93 -11.40 7.71 10.15
CA ASN A 93 -11.77 7.13 11.44
C ASN A 93 -10.72 6.15 11.96
N GLU A 94 -10.09 5.35 11.09
CA GLU A 94 -8.97 4.47 11.45
C GLU A 94 -7.74 5.28 11.91
N MET A 95 -7.44 6.39 11.23
CA MET A 95 -6.42 7.35 11.68
C MET A 95 -6.67 7.79 13.12
N ASN A 96 -7.91 8.20 13.41
CA ASN A 96 -8.32 8.65 14.73
C ASN A 96 -8.14 7.59 15.82
N TYR A 97 -8.51 6.35 15.49
CA TYR A 97 -8.31 5.21 16.38
C TYR A 97 -6.83 5.02 16.73
N TRP A 98 -5.94 5.05 15.74
CA TRP A 98 -4.50 4.90 15.98
C TRP A 98 -3.91 6.05 16.80
N LEU A 99 -4.29 7.29 16.50
CA LEU A 99 -3.84 8.46 17.25
C LEU A 99 -4.31 8.43 18.71
N GLU A 100 -5.52 7.92 18.98
CA GLU A 100 -6.01 7.74 20.35
C GLU A 100 -5.24 6.64 21.09
N ILE A 101 -4.97 5.50 20.46
CA ILE A 101 -4.09 4.47 21.06
C ILE A 101 -2.74 5.08 21.42
N TRP A 102 -2.15 5.85 20.51
CA TRP A 102 -0.84 6.45 20.73
C TRP A 102 -0.85 7.51 21.82
N ARG A 103 -1.95 8.26 21.97
CA ARG A 103 -2.15 9.14 23.13
C ARG A 103 -2.15 8.34 24.44
N GLN A 104 -2.83 7.19 24.47
CA GLN A 104 -2.95 6.37 25.68
C GLN A 104 -1.66 5.65 26.07
N VAL A 105 -0.94 5.06 25.11
CA VAL A 105 0.32 4.34 25.39
C VAL A 105 1.54 5.27 25.45
N ASN A 106 1.36 6.53 25.02
CA ASN A 106 2.33 7.62 25.04
C ASN A 106 3.76 7.21 24.62
N PRO A 107 3.92 6.70 23.38
CA PRO A 107 5.22 6.23 22.91
C PRO A 107 6.21 7.39 22.73
N PHE A 108 5.74 8.64 22.68
CA PHE A 108 6.55 9.85 22.53
C PHE A 108 7.34 10.22 23.80
N GLU A 109 6.96 9.69 24.97
CA GLU A 109 7.73 9.86 26.21
C GLU A 109 8.78 8.77 26.40
N THR A 110 8.65 7.65 25.70
CA THR A 110 9.45 6.43 25.95
C THR A 110 10.32 6.03 24.76
N SER A 111 9.97 6.43 23.54
CA SER A 111 10.73 6.17 22.33
C SER A 111 11.74 7.27 22.07
N ILE A 112 13.00 6.90 21.88
CA ILE A 112 14.06 7.82 21.44
C ILE A 112 13.93 8.25 19.97
N LEU A 113 13.10 7.54 19.18
CA LEU A 113 12.93 7.77 17.74
C LEU A 113 11.77 8.71 17.40
N LEU A 114 10.85 8.93 18.35
CA LEU A 114 9.67 9.76 18.14
C LEU A 114 9.85 11.11 18.83
N ASP A 115 9.46 12.19 18.15
CA ASP A 115 9.53 13.53 18.71
C ASP A 115 8.19 13.92 19.35
N LYS A 116 8.24 14.53 20.54
CA LYS A 116 7.03 14.98 21.27
C LYS A 116 6.14 15.91 20.46
N ARG A 117 6.68 16.68 19.51
CA ARG A 117 5.91 17.55 18.62
C ARG A 117 5.01 16.77 17.65
N GLN A 118 5.31 15.50 17.41
CA GLN A 118 4.47 14.60 16.61
C GLN A 118 3.29 14.04 17.41
N SER A 119 3.25 14.24 18.74
CA SER A 119 2.18 13.71 19.58
C SER A 119 0.82 14.26 19.14
N PRO A 120 -0.25 13.41 19.12
CA PRO A 120 -1.62 13.83 18.91
C PRO A 120 -2.13 14.89 19.90
N ASP A 121 -1.43 15.12 21.02
CA ASP A 121 -1.74 16.18 21.99
C ASP A 121 -1.17 17.53 21.60
N VAL A 122 -0.14 17.53 20.75
CA VAL A 122 0.57 18.75 20.29
C VAL A 122 0.16 19.10 18.86
N PHE A 123 -0.02 18.10 18.00
CA PHE A 123 -0.38 18.26 16.60
C PHE A 123 -1.72 17.58 16.27
N LEU A 124 -2.72 18.38 15.92
CA LEU A 124 -4.08 17.92 15.66
C LEU A 124 -4.25 17.42 14.22
N TYR A 125 -3.74 16.22 13.92
CA TYR A 125 -3.74 15.63 12.56
C TYR A 125 -5.09 15.71 11.82
N ASN A 126 -6.22 15.55 12.53
CA ASN A 126 -7.56 15.67 11.93
C ASN A 126 -7.85 17.02 11.27
N ASN A 127 -7.18 18.09 11.70
CA ASN A 127 -7.35 19.40 11.10
C ASN A 127 -6.55 19.54 9.78
N HIS A 128 -5.62 18.61 9.52
CA HIS A 128 -4.76 18.62 8.35
C HIS A 128 -5.21 17.63 7.27
N VAL A 129 -5.85 16.52 7.66
CA VAL A 129 -6.25 15.44 6.74
C VAL A 129 -7.72 15.54 6.35
N LYS A 130 -8.01 15.44 5.06
CA LYS A 130 -9.36 15.45 4.49
C LYS A 130 -9.61 14.19 3.69
N VAL A 131 -10.88 13.84 3.51
CA VAL A 131 -11.27 12.79 2.57
C VAL A 131 -11.20 13.36 1.15
N LEU A 132 -10.62 12.60 0.23
CA LEU A 132 -10.66 12.99 -1.18
C LEU A 132 -12.03 12.68 -1.76
N ASP A 133 -12.68 13.70 -2.33
CA ASP A 133 -14.05 13.57 -2.82
C ASP A 133 -14.15 12.76 -4.13
N HIS A 134 -13.04 12.48 -4.82
CA HIS A 134 -13.03 11.82 -6.12
C HIS A 134 -11.94 10.74 -6.23
N PRO A 135 -12.17 9.67 -6.99
CA PRO A 135 -11.23 8.55 -7.15
C PRO A 135 -10.16 8.83 -8.21
N ILE A 136 -10.25 9.99 -8.86
CA ILE A 136 -9.33 10.43 -9.90
C ILE A 136 -8.92 11.83 -9.52
N THR A 137 -7.61 12.04 -9.40
CA THR A 137 -7.04 13.39 -9.37
C THR A 137 -6.30 13.64 -10.67
N ILE A 138 -6.18 14.91 -11.06
CA ILE A 138 -5.47 15.31 -12.27
C ILE A 138 -4.13 15.88 -11.84
N PHE A 139 -3.06 15.35 -12.41
CA PHE A 139 -1.70 15.86 -12.27
C PHE A 139 -1.11 15.93 -13.66
N ASN A 140 -0.64 17.11 -14.10
CA ASN A 140 -0.08 17.30 -15.44
C ASN A 140 -1.00 16.84 -16.60
N ASN A 141 -2.31 17.14 -16.52
CA ASN A 141 -3.34 16.66 -17.46
C ASN A 141 -3.47 15.13 -17.57
N GLU A 142 -2.80 14.38 -16.70
CA GLU A 142 -2.92 12.93 -16.59
C GLU A 142 -3.87 12.57 -15.44
N LYS A 143 -4.64 11.50 -15.67
CA LYS A 143 -5.46 10.91 -14.62
C LYS A 143 -4.60 10.04 -13.72
N ILE A 144 -4.52 10.44 -12.46
CA ILE A 144 -4.03 9.59 -11.38
C ILE A 144 -5.23 8.83 -10.81
N HIS A 145 -5.15 7.51 -10.84
CA HIS A 145 -6.22 6.65 -10.36
C HIS A 145 -5.98 6.29 -8.90
N ILE A 146 -6.95 6.60 -8.05
CA ILE A 146 -6.98 6.22 -6.65
C ILE A 146 -7.93 5.05 -6.50
N ILE A 147 -7.37 3.97 -5.98
CA ILE A 147 -8.02 2.67 -5.88
C ILE A 147 -8.19 2.38 -4.41
N SER A 148 -9.42 2.23 -3.96
CA SER A 148 -9.71 2.04 -2.54
C SER A 148 -10.98 1.21 -2.38
N ASN A 149 -11.58 1.24 -1.19
CA ASN A 149 -12.69 0.35 -0.81
C ASN A 149 -12.34 -1.13 -0.96
N PHE A 150 -11.08 -1.49 -0.71
CA PHE A 150 -10.74 -2.89 -0.55
C PHE A 150 -11.47 -3.45 0.67
N PRO A 151 -11.85 -4.74 0.66
CA PRO A 151 -12.14 -5.40 1.93
C PRO A 151 -10.89 -5.35 2.82
N THR A 152 -11.09 -5.47 4.14
CA THR A 152 -9.99 -5.44 5.12
C THR A 152 -8.87 -6.38 4.70
N ALA A 153 -7.64 -5.88 4.71
CA ALA A 153 -6.43 -6.59 4.31
C ALA A 153 -5.31 -6.26 5.30
N GLU A 154 -4.18 -5.72 4.83
CA GLU A 154 -3.10 -5.24 5.69
C GLU A 154 -3.61 -4.17 6.68
N SER A 155 -4.41 -3.22 6.19
CA SER A 155 -5.16 -2.28 7.00
C SER A 155 -6.66 -2.43 6.77
N ILE A 156 -7.46 -1.84 7.66
CA ILE A 156 -8.93 -1.85 7.50
C ILE A 156 -9.30 -1.00 6.28
N TYR A 157 -8.61 0.12 6.07
CA TYR A 157 -8.84 1.01 4.93
C TYR A 157 -7.55 1.34 4.20
N SER A 158 -7.18 0.44 3.29
CA SER A 158 -6.06 0.64 2.36
C SER A 158 -6.52 1.29 1.05
N SER A 159 -5.57 1.95 0.40
CA SER A 159 -5.72 2.48 -0.94
C SER A 159 -4.41 2.40 -1.70
N MET A 160 -4.51 2.41 -3.03
CA MET A 160 -3.40 2.42 -3.95
C MET A 160 -3.51 3.60 -4.90
N ILE A 161 -2.38 4.04 -5.44
CA ILE A 161 -2.33 5.03 -6.52
C ILE A 161 -1.74 4.37 -7.77
N TYR A 162 -2.42 4.50 -8.90
CA TYR A 162 -1.90 4.09 -10.20
C TYR A 162 -1.72 5.30 -11.14
N ILE A 163 -0.54 5.38 -11.74
CA ILE A 163 -0.17 6.40 -12.73
C ILE A 163 0.09 5.71 -14.07
N PRO A 164 -0.86 5.75 -15.02
CA PRO A 164 -0.78 4.98 -16.26
C PRO A 164 0.45 5.28 -17.13
N SER A 165 0.81 6.55 -17.32
CA SER A 165 1.92 6.95 -18.19
C SER A 165 3.27 6.47 -17.67
N ALA A 166 3.43 6.44 -16.34
CA ALA A 166 4.60 5.93 -15.66
C ALA A 166 4.54 4.40 -15.43
N GLN A 167 3.39 3.78 -15.69
CA GLN A 167 3.08 2.41 -15.31
C GLN A 167 3.47 2.13 -13.84
N ALA A 168 3.16 3.07 -12.96
CA ALA A 168 3.58 3.05 -11.56
C ALA A 168 2.38 2.78 -10.65
N LEU A 169 2.46 1.73 -9.82
CA LEU A 169 1.45 1.37 -8.83
C LEU A 169 2.04 1.51 -7.43
N PHE A 170 1.59 2.52 -6.68
CA PHE A 170 1.92 2.71 -5.28
C PHE A 170 0.93 1.92 -4.43
N THR A 171 1.42 0.93 -3.70
CA THR A 171 0.57 -0.11 -3.10
C THR A 171 0.32 0.08 -1.61
N GLY A 172 0.92 1.11 -0.99
CA GLY A 172 1.04 1.14 0.47
C GLY A 172 1.65 -0.17 0.96
N ASP A 173 1.08 -0.73 2.02
CA ASP A 173 1.54 -1.98 2.62
C ASP A 173 0.86 -3.24 2.05
N LEU A 174 -0.09 -3.08 1.13
CA LEU A 174 -0.79 -4.21 0.49
C LEU A 174 0.15 -5.12 -0.28
N ILE A 175 1.21 -4.56 -0.88
CA ILE A 175 2.24 -5.33 -1.56
C ILE A 175 3.57 -4.77 -1.10
N ALA A 176 4.30 -5.54 -0.33
CA ALA A 176 5.70 -5.29 -0.05
C ALA A 176 6.44 -6.62 -0.15
N VAL A 177 7.60 -6.64 -0.79
CA VAL A 177 8.49 -7.80 -0.66
C VAL A 177 8.75 -7.93 0.83
N GLN A 178 8.45 -9.11 1.41
CA GLN A 178 8.59 -9.34 2.85
C GLN A 178 7.57 -8.61 3.75
N SER A 179 6.37 -8.27 3.24
CA SER A 179 5.29 -7.66 4.04
C SER A 179 5.02 -8.44 5.34
N HIS A 180 5.03 -7.74 6.47
CA HIS A 180 4.68 -8.33 7.76
C HIS A 180 3.19 -8.72 7.72
N LEU A 181 2.85 -9.90 8.22
CA LEU A 181 1.44 -10.27 8.36
C LEU A 181 0.82 -9.41 9.45
N PHE A 182 0.06 -8.39 9.07
CA PHE A 182 -0.78 -7.66 10.02
C PHE A 182 -2.06 -8.47 10.28
N VAL A 183 -2.24 -8.86 11.54
CA VAL A 183 -3.53 -9.25 12.10
C VAL A 183 -3.77 -8.25 13.22
N SER A 184 -4.92 -7.56 13.23
CA SER A 184 -5.16 -6.56 14.27
C SER A 184 -5.15 -7.25 15.64
N PRO A 185 -4.58 -6.64 16.69
CA PRO A 185 -4.74 -7.13 18.06
C PRO A 185 -6.21 -7.28 18.49
N SER A 186 -7.12 -6.52 17.85
CA SER A 186 -8.56 -6.61 18.08
C SER A 186 -9.24 -7.73 17.31
N ASP A 187 -8.60 -8.28 16.27
CA ASP A 187 -9.20 -9.33 15.45
C ASP A 187 -9.14 -10.64 16.22
N THR A 188 -10.30 -11.28 16.36
CA THR A 188 -10.36 -12.67 16.83
C THR A 188 -10.54 -13.59 15.64
N TYR A 189 -10.25 -14.88 15.80
CA TYR A 189 -10.69 -15.84 14.78
C TYR A 189 -12.22 -15.93 14.78
N PRO A 190 -12.89 -15.98 13.61
CA PRO A 190 -12.34 -16.16 12.25
C PRO A 190 -11.99 -14.87 11.50
N ASP A 191 -12.21 -13.69 12.07
CA ASP A 191 -12.04 -12.39 11.40
C ASP A 191 -10.61 -12.21 10.85
N SER A 192 -9.61 -12.65 11.62
CA SER A 192 -8.21 -12.65 11.19
C SER A 192 -7.95 -13.56 9.98
N ASP A 193 -8.60 -14.73 9.88
CA ASP A 193 -8.47 -15.61 8.70
C ASP A 193 -9.17 -14.98 7.48
N VAL A 194 -10.31 -14.33 7.69
CA VAL A 194 -11.05 -13.60 6.65
C VAL A 194 -10.22 -12.43 6.11
N HIS A 195 -9.51 -11.68 6.96
CA HIS A 195 -8.63 -10.59 6.54
C HIS A 195 -7.52 -11.09 5.61
N VAL A 196 -6.85 -12.19 5.95
CA VAL A 196 -5.81 -12.77 5.08
C VAL A 196 -6.41 -13.30 3.77
N CYS A 197 -7.59 -13.91 3.80
CA CYS A 197 -8.29 -14.34 2.58
C CYS A 197 -8.65 -13.16 1.67
N ASN A 198 -9.18 -12.08 2.23
CA ASN A 198 -9.50 -10.85 1.51
C ASN A 198 -8.24 -10.26 0.86
N TRP A 199 -7.14 -10.22 1.60
CA TRP A 199 -5.86 -9.74 1.10
C TRP A 199 -5.39 -10.57 -0.11
N ILE A 200 -5.40 -11.90 -0.01
CA ILE A 200 -5.07 -12.78 -1.14
C ILE A 200 -5.98 -12.49 -2.36
N GLY A 201 -7.29 -12.31 -2.14
CA GLY A 201 -8.24 -11.99 -3.21
C GLY A 201 -7.98 -10.62 -3.87
N ILE A 202 -7.55 -9.63 -3.10
CA ILE A 202 -7.13 -8.31 -3.63
C ILE A 202 -5.90 -8.48 -4.53
N LEU A 203 -4.89 -9.23 -4.08
CA LEU A 203 -3.67 -9.46 -4.86
C LEU A 203 -3.95 -10.21 -6.17
N GLN A 204 -4.82 -11.20 -6.14
CA GLN A 204 -5.28 -11.89 -7.36
C GLN A 204 -5.97 -10.91 -8.31
N SER A 205 -6.83 -10.04 -7.78
CA SER A 205 -7.52 -9.02 -8.59
C SER A 205 -6.54 -8.01 -9.21
N ILE A 206 -5.51 -7.60 -8.47
CA ILE A 206 -4.42 -6.75 -8.95
C ILE A 206 -3.68 -7.41 -10.12
N SER A 207 -3.34 -8.71 -10.00
CA SER A 207 -2.63 -9.45 -11.07
C SER A 207 -3.39 -9.46 -12.41
N CYS A 208 -4.72 -9.42 -12.36
CA CYS A 208 -5.59 -9.40 -13.53
C CYS A 208 -5.81 -8.00 -14.10
N ALA A 209 -5.76 -6.96 -13.26
CA ALA A 209 -6.21 -5.63 -13.63
C ALA A 209 -5.11 -4.74 -14.26
N PHE A 210 -3.85 -4.95 -13.89
CA PHE A 210 -2.75 -4.08 -14.31
C PHE A 210 -1.88 -4.69 -15.42
N PRO A 211 -1.29 -3.86 -16.30
CA PRO A 211 -0.30 -4.32 -17.27
C PRO A 211 0.87 -5.03 -16.61
N LYS A 212 1.40 -6.08 -17.24
CA LYS A 212 2.58 -6.82 -16.74
C LYS A 212 3.84 -5.96 -16.61
N SER A 213 3.90 -4.84 -17.30
CA SER A 213 5.00 -3.87 -17.25
C SER A 213 4.90 -2.88 -16.09
N THR A 214 3.83 -2.96 -15.28
CA THR A 214 3.62 -2.11 -14.10
C THR A 214 4.74 -2.31 -13.08
N LYS A 215 5.30 -1.22 -12.58
CA LYS A 215 6.25 -1.22 -11.47
C LYS A 215 5.51 -0.97 -10.16
N ILE A 216 5.80 -1.78 -9.15
CA ILE A 216 5.22 -1.68 -7.82
C ILE A 216 6.12 -0.83 -6.93
N TYR A 217 5.56 0.19 -6.29
CA TYR A 217 6.21 1.11 -5.36
C TYR A 217 5.59 0.91 -3.96
N PRO A 218 6.19 0.06 -3.12
CA PRO A 218 5.63 -0.29 -1.81
C PRO A 218 5.87 0.83 -0.79
N ALA A 219 5.07 0.85 0.28
CA ALA A 219 5.37 1.70 1.43
C ALA A 219 6.50 1.13 2.32
N HIS A 220 6.95 -0.11 2.14
CA HIS A 220 8.17 -0.61 2.80
C HIS A 220 9.12 -1.32 1.83
N GLY A 221 10.43 -1.26 2.13
CA GLY A 221 11.48 -1.87 1.33
C GLY A 221 12.17 -0.90 0.38
N ASP A 222 13.14 -1.39 -0.39
CA ASP A 222 13.95 -0.58 -1.30
C ASP A 222 13.34 -0.46 -2.69
N GLY A 223 13.32 0.77 -3.21
CA GLY A 223 12.99 1.11 -4.59
C GLY A 223 11.59 0.69 -5.04
N PRO A 224 11.28 0.82 -6.34
CA PRO A 224 10.30 -0.07 -6.94
C PRO A 224 10.78 -1.51 -6.79
N SER A 225 9.85 -2.46 -6.67
CA SER A 225 10.18 -3.88 -6.59
C SER A 225 11.17 -4.27 -7.70
N PRO A 226 12.30 -4.91 -7.38
CA PRO A 226 13.27 -5.35 -8.39
C PRO A 226 12.76 -6.56 -9.19
N MET A 227 11.71 -7.22 -8.70
CA MET A 227 11.04 -8.34 -9.39
C MET A 227 10.06 -7.82 -10.43
N SER A 228 9.67 -8.69 -11.37
CA SER A 228 8.57 -8.37 -12.28
C SER A 228 7.26 -8.14 -11.51
N PHE A 229 6.30 -7.45 -12.13
CA PHE A 229 4.97 -7.25 -11.55
C PHE A 229 4.34 -8.56 -11.08
N ILE A 230 4.32 -9.57 -11.97
CA ILE A 230 3.71 -10.86 -11.72
C ILE A 230 4.45 -11.60 -10.59
N ASP A 231 5.78 -11.63 -10.64
CA ASP A 231 6.56 -12.32 -9.60
C ASP A 231 6.40 -11.65 -8.23
N THR A 232 6.29 -10.32 -8.18
CA THR A 232 6.05 -9.58 -6.93
C THR A 232 4.69 -9.95 -6.34
N VAL A 233 3.63 -9.95 -7.15
CA VAL A 233 2.27 -10.29 -6.71
C VAL A 233 2.18 -11.77 -6.30
N GLU A 234 2.72 -12.69 -7.12
CA GLU A 234 2.72 -14.12 -6.81
C GLU A 234 3.51 -14.44 -5.53
N THR A 235 4.66 -13.79 -5.33
CA THR A 235 5.46 -13.97 -4.11
C THR A 235 4.68 -13.57 -2.87
N ASN A 236 3.95 -12.44 -2.92
CA ASN A 236 3.09 -12.00 -1.83
C ASN A 236 1.91 -12.96 -1.58
N ILE A 237 1.26 -13.45 -2.64
CA ILE A 237 0.18 -14.45 -2.52
C ILE A 237 0.71 -15.73 -1.86
N ARG A 238 1.87 -16.24 -2.29
CA ARG A 238 2.50 -17.43 -1.71
C ARG A 238 2.85 -17.21 -0.24
N TRP A 239 3.41 -16.04 0.08
CA TRP A 239 3.74 -15.65 1.44
C TRP A 239 2.51 -15.62 2.35
N LEU A 240 1.44 -14.92 1.96
CA LEU A 240 0.19 -14.87 2.72
C LEU A 240 -0.45 -16.25 2.85
N THR A 241 -0.42 -17.07 1.80
CA THR A 241 -0.95 -18.44 1.84
C THR A 241 -0.17 -19.31 2.82
N TYR A 242 1.17 -19.20 2.82
CA TYR A 242 2.05 -19.89 3.76
C TYR A 242 1.78 -19.46 5.20
N MET A 243 1.72 -18.14 5.44
CA MET A 243 1.48 -17.59 6.78
C MET A 243 0.11 -17.96 7.32
N ARG A 244 -0.93 -17.89 6.48
CA ARG A 244 -2.27 -18.36 6.80
C ARG A 244 -2.26 -19.83 7.22
N ALA A 245 -1.64 -20.69 6.42
CA ALA A 245 -1.55 -22.12 6.72
C ALA A 245 -0.78 -22.38 8.02
N LEU A 246 0.32 -21.68 8.24
CA LEU A 246 1.12 -21.79 9.46
C LEU A 246 0.32 -21.40 10.71
N ILE A 247 -0.40 -20.27 10.66
CA ILE A 247 -1.08 -19.70 11.81
C ILE A 247 -2.37 -20.43 12.14
N PHE A 248 -3.21 -20.70 11.14
CA PHE A 248 -4.56 -21.21 11.36
C PHE A 248 -4.68 -22.74 11.31
N ASN A 249 -3.70 -23.45 10.74
CA ASN A 249 -3.71 -24.92 10.67
C ASN A 249 -2.72 -25.59 11.64
N SER A 250 -1.94 -24.82 12.40
CA SER A 250 -1.02 -25.40 13.39
C SER A 250 -1.72 -25.61 14.73
N CYS A 251 -1.52 -26.80 15.32
CA CYS A 251 -1.97 -27.12 16.68
C CYS A 251 -0.96 -26.79 17.78
N ASN A 252 0.17 -26.18 17.42
CA ASN A 252 1.25 -25.91 18.36
C ASN A 252 1.69 -24.45 18.25
N THR A 253 1.14 -23.61 19.14
CA THR A 253 1.49 -22.19 19.27
C THR A 253 2.99 -21.97 19.46
N THR A 254 3.67 -22.80 20.26
CA THR A 254 5.13 -22.68 20.46
C THR A 254 5.89 -22.93 19.16
N PHE A 255 5.45 -23.89 18.34
CA PHE A 255 6.02 -24.16 17.03
C PHE A 255 5.79 -22.99 16.06
N VAL A 256 4.56 -22.45 16.00
CA VAL A 256 4.24 -21.26 15.19
C VAL A 256 5.13 -20.09 15.59
N MET A 257 5.20 -19.78 16.89
CA MET A 257 6.02 -18.68 17.39
C MET A 257 7.51 -18.88 17.09
N ARG A 258 8.04 -20.11 17.17
CA ARG A 258 9.43 -20.39 16.77
C ARG A 258 9.67 -20.18 15.28
N ILE A 259 8.76 -20.62 14.42
CA ILE A 259 8.89 -20.37 12.97
C ILE A 259 8.83 -18.88 12.68
N LEU A 260 7.88 -18.17 13.29
CA LEU A 260 7.78 -16.71 13.13
C LEU A 260 9.08 -16.06 13.62
N GLU A 261 9.58 -16.42 14.80
CA GLU A 261 10.86 -15.94 15.31
C GLU A 261 12.00 -16.21 14.33
N ASP A 262 12.11 -17.40 13.75
CA ASP A 262 13.17 -17.74 12.79
C ASP A 262 13.03 -16.98 11.46
N VAL A 263 11.81 -16.82 10.95
CA VAL A 263 11.55 -16.05 9.72
C VAL A 263 11.85 -14.57 9.94
N PHE A 264 11.47 -14.03 11.10
CA PHE A 264 11.70 -12.63 11.45
C PHE A 264 13.07 -12.38 12.08
N ARG A 265 13.88 -13.42 12.37
CA ARG A 265 15.23 -13.27 12.94
C ARG A 265 16.18 -12.48 12.04
N ASN A 266 15.92 -12.49 10.73
CA ASN A 266 16.67 -11.73 9.75
C ASN A 266 16.15 -10.31 9.53
N TYR A 267 15.05 -9.92 10.18
CA TYR A 267 14.60 -8.52 10.20
C TYR A 267 15.35 -7.78 11.31
N SER A 268 15.77 -6.57 11.00
CA SER A 268 16.60 -5.69 11.85
C SER A 268 16.02 -5.42 13.24
N ASN A 269 14.71 -5.66 13.45
CA ASN A 269 13.99 -5.27 14.65
C ASN A 269 13.22 -6.42 15.31
N ILE A 270 13.95 -7.50 15.61
CA ILE A 270 13.42 -8.75 16.17
C ILE A 270 12.56 -8.56 17.43
N GLU A 271 12.85 -7.56 18.28
CA GLU A 271 12.12 -7.30 19.52
C GLU A 271 10.74 -6.67 19.25
N GLN A 272 10.64 -5.74 18.29
CA GLN A 272 9.38 -5.11 17.92
C GLN A 272 8.51 -6.05 17.06
N SER A 273 9.12 -6.88 16.23
CA SER A 273 8.45 -7.99 15.55
C SER A 273 7.97 -9.05 16.53
N ARG A 274 8.78 -9.48 17.52
CA ARG A 274 8.36 -10.44 18.58
C ARG A 274 7.23 -9.89 19.46
N ALA A 275 7.33 -8.66 19.92
CA ALA A 275 6.28 -8.01 20.71
C ALA A 275 4.99 -7.79 19.90
N SER A 276 5.11 -7.53 18.59
CA SER A 276 3.96 -7.46 17.69
C SER A 276 3.36 -8.84 17.43
N LEU A 277 4.14 -9.87 17.12
CA LEU A 277 3.65 -11.22 16.79
C LEU A 277 3.02 -11.93 18.00
N ALA A 278 3.64 -11.84 19.18
CA ALA A 278 3.14 -12.47 20.41
C ALA A 278 1.84 -11.84 20.91
N ASN A 279 1.61 -10.54 20.61
CA ASN A 279 0.38 -9.83 21.00
C ASN A 279 -0.68 -9.75 19.89
N ARG A 280 -0.35 -10.05 18.63
CA ARG A 280 -1.24 -9.91 17.46
C ARG A 280 -1.83 -11.20 16.91
N ILE A 281 -1.28 -12.36 17.26
CA ILE A 281 -1.95 -13.63 16.96
C ILE A 281 -2.66 -14.07 18.24
N PRO A 282 -3.99 -13.91 18.33
CA PRO A 282 -4.72 -14.31 19.51
C PRO A 282 -4.46 -15.79 19.79
N HIS A 283 -4.16 -16.15 21.05
CA HIS A 283 -4.13 -17.56 21.46
C HIS A 283 -5.43 -18.31 21.05
N SER A 284 -6.55 -17.58 20.96
CA SER A 284 -7.84 -18.10 20.48
C SER A 284 -7.85 -18.48 18.99
N ALA A 285 -7.02 -17.84 18.15
CA ALA A 285 -6.92 -18.16 16.72
C ALA A 285 -6.18 -19.47 16.43
N MET A 286 -5.25 -19.86 17.30
CA MET A 286 -4.41 -21.05 17.11
C MET A 286 -5.05 -22.35 17.62
N SER A 287 -6.20 -22.29 18.32
CA SER A 287 -6.81 -23.47 18.96
C SER A 287 -8.03 -24.07 18.24
N LEU A 288 -8.59 -23.38 17.24
CA LEU A 288 -9.83 -23.81 16.58
C LEU A 288 -9.64 -24.84 15.46
N GLY A 289 -8.46 -24.92 14.84
CA GLY A 289 -8.12 -25.99 13.89
C GLY A 289 -7.95 -27.38 14.53
N CYS A 290 -7.94 -27.45 15.86
CA CYS A 290 -7.45 -28.61 16.62
C CYS A 290 -8.52 -29.24 17.50
N LYS A 291 -9.76 -29.35 17.00
CA LYS A 291 -10.66 -30.43 17.44
C LYS A 291 -10.14 -31.77 16.91
N CYS A 292 -8.92 -32.16 17.28
CA CYS A 292 -8.46 -33.53 17.09
C CYS A 292 -9.23 -34.35 18.13
N LEU A 293 -10.24 -35.09 17.68
CA LEU A 293 -10.92 -36.09 18.50
C LEU A 293 -9.84 -36.99 19.10
N GLN A 294 -9.76 -37.06 20.43
CA GLN A 294 -8.70 -37.75 21.17
C GLN A 294 -8.58 -39.26 20.89
N ASN A 295 -9.39 -39.83 19.98
CA ASN A 295 -9.46 -41.25 19.69
C ASN A 295 -9.12 -41.67 18.25
N SER A 296 -8.64 -40.77 17.37
CA SER A 296 -8.15 -41.20 16.05
C SER A 296 -6.68 -40.83 15.87
N THR A 297 -5.82 -41.84 15.88
CA THR A 297 -4.37 -41.71 15.86
C THR A 297 -3.73 -41.20 14.56
N ASN A 298 -4.46 -40.76 13.53
CA ASN A 298 -3.79 -40.42 12.26
C ASN A 298 -4.36 -39.29 11.39
N THR A 299 -5.31 -38.47 11.84
CA THR A 299 -5.68 -37.26 11.08
C THR A 299 -6.21 -36.21 12.04
N CYS A 300 -5.38 -35.25 12.46
CA CYS A 300 -5.92 -33.95 12.82
C CYS A 300 -6.58 -33.42 11.55
N GLY A 301 -7.91 -33.25 11.59
CA GLY A 301 -8.73 -32.96 10.43
C GLY A 301 -8.17 -31.77 9.69
N GLY A 302 -7.60 -32.02 8.50
CA GLY A 302 -7.37 -30.99 7.53
C GLY A 302 -8.72 -30.39 7.19
N LEU A 303 -9.06 -29.27 7.83
CA LEU A 303 -9.89 -28.30 7.18
C LEU A 303 -9.21 -28.09 5.83
N GLN A 304 -9.84 -28.55 4.74
CA GLN A 304 -9.44 -28.05 3.43
C GLN A 304 -9.38 -26.53 3.60
N PRO A 305 -8.23 -25.88 3.27
CA PRO A 305 -8.16 -24.44 3.40
C PRO A 305 -9.41 -23.92 2.72
N PRO A 306 -10.28 -23.13 3.41
CA PRO A 306 -11.42 -22.52 2.77
C PRO A 306 -10.89 -21.94 1.48
N SER A 307 -11.46 -22.37 0.34
CA SER A 307 -11.15 -21.74 -0.93
C SER A 307 -11.38 -20.26 -0.67
N CYS A 308 -10.33 -19.43 -0.76
CA CYS A 308 -10.47 -17.99 -0.69
C CYS A 308 -11.32 -17.58 -1.89
N GLN A 309 -12.63 -17.77 -1.79
CA GLN A 309 -13.57 -17.23 -2.74
C GLN A 309 -13.74 -15.80 -2.30
N PHE A 310 -13.14 -14.90 -3.07
CA PHE A 310 -13.48 -13.49 -3.00
C PHE A 310 -15.00 -13.38 -3.17
N VAL A 311 -15.71 -13.07 -2.07
CA VAL A 311 -17.12 -12.72 -2.12
C VAL A 311 -17.15 -11.20 -2.08
N PRO A 312 -17.42 -10.51 -3.21
CA PRO A 312 -17.58 -9.07 -3.20
C PRO A 312 -18.65 -8.71 -2.16
N LYS A 313 -18.34 -7.83 -1.22
CA LYS A 313 -19.32 -7.32 -0.26
C LYS A 313 -20.54 -6.81 -1.05
N ASN A 314 -21.73 -7.30 -0.70
CA ASN A 314 -22.98 -7.01 -1.39
C ASN A 314 -23.13 -5.51 -1.71
N LYS A 315 -23.61 -5.20 -2.91
CA LYS A 315 -23.92 -3.85 -3.46
C LYS A 315 -24.89 -2.99 -2.62
N THR A 316 -25.32 -3.44 -1.43
CA THR A 316 -26.38 -2.80 -0.66
C THR A 316 -25.92 -1.70 0.29
N GLU A 317 -24.61 -1.53 0.53
CA GLU A 317 -24.08 -0.32 1.17
C GLU A 317 -23.70 0.73 0.12
N SER A 318 -24.71 1.20 -0.61
CA SER A 318 -24.66 2.46 -1.35
C SER A 318 -24.68 3.63 -0.35
N SER A 319 -23.64 3.75 0.46
CA SER A 319 -23.21 5.08 0.91
C SER A 319 -22.46 5.73 -0.25
N ARG A 320 -22.51 7.06 -0.37
CA ARG A 320 -21.94 7.86 -1.47
C ARG A 320 -20.41 7.81 -1.48
N SER A 321 -19.81 6.62 -1.57
CA SER A 321 -18.38 6.44 -1.73
C SER A 321 -18.04 6.66 -3.19
N THR A 322 -17.19 7.65 -3.43
CA THR A 322 -16.73 8.06 -4.75
C THR A 322 -15.56 7.22 -5.26
N ALA A 323 -15.21 6.12 -4.60
CA ALA A 323 -14.04 5.32 -4.91
C ALA A 323 -14.23 4.33 -6.09
N LEU A 324 -13.17 4.12 -6.89
CA LEU A 324 -13.13 3.18 -8.01
C LEU A 324 -12.78 1.76 -7.54
N SER A 325 -13.57 0.77 -7.96
CA SER A 325 -13.22 -0.65 -7.76
C SER A 325 -12.17 -1.12 -8.78
N ILE A 326 -11.37 -2.14 -8.42
CA ILE A 326 -10.38 -2.76 -9.33
C ILE A 326 -11.02 -3.16 -10.67
N ALA A 327 -12.25 -3.69 -10.65
CA ALA A 327 -12.95 -4.11 -11.86
C ALA A 327 -13.26 -2.94 -12.82
N CYS A 328 -13.50 -1.73 -12.29
CA CYS A 328 -13.74 -0.52 -13.09
C CYS A 328 -12.45 -0.04 -13.77
N ILE A 329 -11.31 -0.16 -13.11
CA ILE A 329 -10.01 0.27 -13.64
C ILE A 329 -9.60 -0.57 -14.84
N TYR A 330 -9.85 -1.89 -14.82
CA TYR A 330 -9.58 -2.75 -15.97
C TYR A 330 -10.32 -2.26 -17.24
N GLN A 331 -11.58 -1.83 -17.10
CA GLN A 331 -12.35 -1.30 -18.24
C GLN A 331 -11.80 0.03 -18.75
N GLU A 332 -11.39 0.94 -17.87
CA GLU A 332 -10.77 2.21 -18.28
C GLU A 332 -9.38 2.01 -18.91
N ILE A 333 -8.53 1.15 -18.33
CA ILE A 333 -7.20 0.84 -18.88
C ILE A 333 -7.31 0.15 -20.23
N SER A 334 -8.23 -0.81 -20.39
CA SER A 334 -8.41 -1.51 -21.67
C SER A 334 -9.01 -0.62 -22.76
N SER A 335 -9.92 0.30 -22.40
CA SER A 335 -10.54 1.22 -23.36
C SER A 335 -9.68 2.44 -23.73
N SER A 336 -8.66 2.77 -22.93
CA SER A 336 -7.72 3.87 -23.20
C SER A 336 -6.52 3.47 -24.08
N SER A 337 -6.57 2.30 -24.70
CA SER A 337 -5.65 1.93 -25.79
C SER A 337 -5.65 3.07 -26.83
N PRO A 338 -4.50 3.67 -27.17
CA PRO A 338 -4.47 4.73 -28.16
C PRO A 338 -5.01 4.15 -29.46
N SER A 339 -6.08 4.76 -29.97
CA SER A 339 -6.48 4.58 -31.36
C SER A 339 -5.27 4.95 -32.21
N PHE A 340 -4.54 3.92 -32.65
CA PHE A 340 -3.55 4.04 -33.71
C PHE A 340 -4.33 4.46 -34.96
N ILE A 341 -4.47 5.77 -35.14
CA ILE A 341 -4.78 6.36 -36.43
C ILE A 341 -3.56 6.05 -37.28
N TYR A 342 -3.62 4.97 -38.05
CA TYR A 342 -2.72 4.78 -39.18
C TYR A 342 -2.82 6.04 -40.03
N PRO A 343 -1.72 6.78 -40.29
CA PRO A 343 -1.73 7.71 -41.40
C PRO A 343 -1.83 6.85 -42.65
N THR A 344 -2.96 6.94 -43.34
CA THR A 344 -3.12 6.44 -44.71
C THR A 344 -2.16 7.23 -45.59
N ILE A 345 -0.90 6.78 -45.66
CA ILE A 345 0.07 7.27 -46.64
C ILE A 345 -0.38 6.70 -47.98
N ILE A 346 -1.09 7.54 -48.74
CA ILE A 346 -1.35 7.32 -50.15
C ILE A 346 0.00 7.43 -50.87
N TYR A 347 0.61 6.28 -51.17
CA TYR A 347 1.70 6.20 -52.13
C TYR A 347 1.15 6.44 -53.54
N SER A 348 1.14 7.70 -53.97
CA SER A 348 1.05 8.03 -55.39
C SER A 348 2.40 7.76 -56.03
N PHE A 349 2.47 6.65 -56.75
CA PHE A 349 3.53 6.27 -57.67
C PHE A 349 3.84 7.43 -58.64
N LEU A 350 5.04 8.00 -58.55
CA LEU A 350 5.66 8.79 -59.61
C LEU A 350 6.99 8.11 -59.95
N PHE A 351 6.89 7.23 -60.95
CA PHE A 351 7.96 6.42 -61.50
C PHE A 351 8.71 7.27 -62.54
N ILE A 352 9.83 7.86 -62.14
CA ILE A 352 10.82 8.41 -63.06
C ILE A 352 12.20 8.00 -62.55
N ILE A 353 12.78 6.94 -63.12
CA ILE A 353 14.23 6.86 -63.36
C ILE A 353 14.46 6.14 -64.70
N PHE A 354 14.97 6.93 -65.64
CA PHE A 354 15.74 6.56 -66.82
C PHE A 354 16.93 5.64 -66.45
N LEU A 355 17.15 4.56 -67.20
CA LEU A 355 18.40 4.31 -67.95
C LEU A 355 18.36 2.93 -68.64
N GLU A 356 18.37 3.00 -69.98
CA GLU A 356 19.11 2.17 -70.94
C GLU A 356 19.31 0.67 -70.68
N ASN A 357 18.77 -0.18 -71.57
CA ASN A 357 19.56 -0.81 -72.65
C ASN A 357 18.75 -1.85 -73.45
N ILE A 358 18.89 -1.77 -74.79
CA ILE A 358 18.95 -2.88 -75.76
C ILE A 358 17.63 -3.48 -76.30
N PHE A 359 17.50 -3.36 -77.63
CA PHE A 359 16.53 -3.83 -78.63
C PHE A 359 15.26 -3.02 -78.89
#